data_AF-A0A940Q176-F1
#
_entry.id   AF-A0A940Q176-F1
#
_cell.length_a   1.000
_cell.length_b   1.000
_cell.length_c   1.000
_cell.angle_alpha   90.00
_cell.angle_beta   90.00
_cell.angle_gamma   90.00
#
_symmetry.space_group_name_H-M   'P 1'
#
loop_
_entity.id
_entity.type
_entity.pdbx_description
1 polymer ?
#
loop_
_entity_poly.entity_id
_entity_poly.type
_entity_poly.pdbx_seq_one_letter_code
_entity_poly.pdbx_strand_id
1 'polypeptide(L)'
;MRKITKKAVLNEIAAVAFSDYSKFVKIASDGEGNQVIELTDTAKLSADCRKVLCSVKAGTKGIEVKLYDKLRALELLGRVCGIYDAEEESEKEAIEQLRSLFEGSDVFGSGTVDDS
;
A
#
# COMPACT_ATOMS: atom_id res chain seq x y z
N MET A 1 2.11 -9.57 24.49
CA MET A 1 1.00 -10.08 23.65
C MET A 1 0.42 -8.91 22.86
N ARG A 2 0.46 -8.92 21.53
CA ARG A 2 -0.18 -7.85 20.72
C ARG A 2 -1.69 -8.02 20.82
N LYS A 3 -2.41 -6.95 21.16
CA LYS A 3 -3.88 -6.94 21.16
C LYS A 3 -4.37 -6.78 19.73
N ILE A 4 -4.96 -7.82 19.16
CA ILE A 4 -5.53 -7.77 17.81
C ILE A 4 -6.89 -7.08 17.90
N THR A 5 -7.01 -5.92 17.25
CA THR A 5 -8.27 -5.15 17.16
C THR A 5 -8.74 -5.08 15.71
N LYS A 6 -10.04 -4.84 15.48
CA LYS A 6 -10.59 -4.64 14.12
C LYS A 6 -9.83 -3.55 13.36
N LYS A 7 -9.59 -2.41 14.01
CA LYS A 7 -8.80 -1.30 13.45
C LYS A 7 -7.38 -1.72 13.08
N ALA A 8 -6.71 -2.52 13.91
CA ALA A 8 -5.36 -3.01 13.61
C ALA A 8 -5.34 -3.89 12.35
N VAL A 9 -6.31 -4.80 12.21
CA VAL A 9 -6.42 -5.66 11.01
C VAL A 9 -6.72 -4.84 9.76
N LEU A 10 -7.68 -3.92 9.83
CA LEU A 10 -8.03 -3.05 8.71
C LEU A 10 -6.86 -2.17 8.25
N ASN A 11 -6.06 -1.67 9.20
CA ASN A 11 -4.85 -0.91 8.88
C ASN A 11 -3.80 -1.74 8.13
N GLU A 12 -3.62 -3.01 8.47
CA GLU A 12 -2.70 -3.89 7.74
C GLU A 12 -3.20 -4.20 6.32
N ILE A 13 -4.50 -4.48 6.16
CA ILE A 13 -5.08 -4.76 4.83
C ILE A 13 -4.99 -3.51 3.95
N ALA A 14 -5.31 -2.34 4.49
CA ALA A 14 -5.23 -1.08 3.76
C ALA A 14 -3.83 -0.68 3.34
N ALA A 15 -2.83 -0.91 4.21
CA ALA A 15 -1.43 -0.71 3.84
C ALA A 15 -1.09 -1.47 2.55
N VAL A 16 -1.57 -2.72 2.41
CA VAL A 16 -1.38 -3.53 1.20
C VAL A 16 -2.24 -3.00 0.04
N ALA A 17 -3.53 -2.78 0.28
CA ALA A 17 -4.53 -2.42 -0.72
C ALA A 17 -4.24 -1.09 -1.42
N PHE A 18 -3.61 -0.15 -0.72
CA PHE A 18 -3.33 1.19 -1.23
C PHE A 18 -1.83 1.46 -1.40
N SER A 19 -0.99 0.44 -1.22
CA SER A 19 0.46 0.54 -1.42
C SER A 19 0.87 1.07 -2.80
N ASP A 20 1.96 1.84 -2.79
CA ASP A 20 2.63 2.37 -3.98
C ASP A 20 3.99 1.67 -4.17
N TYR A 21 4.15 0.94 -5.27
CA TYR A 21 5.36 0.18 -5.58
C TYR A 21 6.58 1.09 -5.80
N SER A 22 6.36 2.34 -6.23
CA SER A 22 7.44 3.30 -6.53
C SER A 22 8.26 3.70 -5.30
N LYS A 23 7.71 3.44 -4.10
CA LYS A 23 8.39 3.62 -2.82
C LYS A 23 9.50 2.60 -2.60
N PHE A 24 9.44 1.44 -3.25
CA PHE A 24 10.41 0.35 -3.06
C PHE A 24 11.44 0.32 -4.18
N VAL A 25 11.03 0.62 -5.40
CA VAL A 25 11.84 0.50 -6.61
C VAL A 25 11.68 1.75 -7.46
N LYS A 26 12.79 2.28 -7.95
CA LYS A 26 12.82 3.41 -8.88
C LYS A 26 13.62 3.03 -10.12
N ILE A 27 13.16 3.52 -11.27
CA ILE A 27 13.95 3.49 -12.50
C ILE A 27 14.67 4.83 -12.58
N ALA A 28 16.00 4.80 -12.57
CA ALA A 28 16.86 5.96 -12.69
C ALA A 28 17.70 5.85 -13.96
N SER A 29 18.31 6.95 -14.38
CA SER A 29 19.38 6.92 -15.39
C SER A 29 20.72 6.93 -14.68
N ASP A 30 21.63 6.08 -15.10
CA ASP A 30 23.02 6.18 -14.69
C ASP A 30 23.70 7.41 -15.33
N GLY A 31 24.94 7.69 -14.94
CA GLY A 31 25.73 8.79 -15.49
C GLY A 31 26.07 8.65 -16.98
N GLU A 32 25.77 7.51 -17.60
CA GLU A 32 26.03 7.19 -19.01
C GLU A 32 24.74 7.22 -19.86
N GLY A 33 23.58 7.47 -19.24
CA GLY A 33 22.28 7.55 -19.90
C GLY A 33 21.54 6.21 -20.01
N ASN A 34 22.05 5.12 -19.43
CA ASN A 34 21.35 3.84 -19.38
C ASN A 34 20.33 3.84 -18.24
N GLN A 35 19.21 3.13 -18.42
CA GLN A 35 18.24 2.93 -17.34
C GLN A 35 18.72 1.85 -16.37
N VAL A 36 18.74 2.19 -15.08
CA VAL A 36 19.08 1.30 -13.97
C VAL A 36 17.94 1.24 -12.96
N ILE A 37 17.88 0.13 -12.22
CA ILE A 37 16.90 -0.07 -11.15
C ILE A 37 17.58 0.25 -9.81
N GLU A 38 17.04 1.22 -9.10
CA GLU A 38 17.46 1.58 -7.75
C GLU A 38 16.44 1.08 -6.72
N LEU A 39 16.95 0.41 -5.69
CA LEU A 39 16.14 -0.02 -4.56
C LEU A 39 16.18 1.02 -3.45
N THR A 40 15.04 1.26 -2.83
CA THR A 40 14.98 2.11 -1.64
C THR A 40 15.45 1.30 -0.42
N ASP A 41 16.38 1.88 0.34
CA ASP A 41 16.83 1.32 1.61
C ASP A 41 15.64 1.05 2.54
N THR A 42 15.54 -0.17 3.04
CA THR A 42 14.46 -0.60 3.94
C THR A 42 14.40 0.23 5.22
N ALA A 43 15.52 0.79 5.67
CA ALA A 43 15.57 1.72 6.80
C ALA A 43 14.90 3.08 6.50
N LYS A 44 14.84 3.49 5.23
CA LYS A 44 14.20 4.73 4.78
C LYS A 44 12.72 4.57 4.46
N LEU A 45 12.24 3.33 4.36
CA LEU A 45 10.81 3.07 4.19
C LEU A 45 10.04 3.46 5.45
N SER A 46 8.80 3.90 5.28
CA SER A 46 7.93 4.12 6.42
C SER A 46 7.50 2.81 7.10
N ALA A 47 6.89 2.92 8.28
CA ALA A 47 6.32 1.76 8.96
C ALA A 47 5.23 1.08 8.12
N ASP A 48 4.42 1.85 7.41
CA ASP A 48 3.32 1.31 6.62
C ASP A 48 3.81 0.68 5.32
N CYS A 49 4.77 1.31 4.62
CA CYS A 49 5.40 0.70 3.45
C CYS A 49 6.05 -0.65 3.80
N ARG A 50 6.70 -0.77 4.97
CA ARG A 50 7.32 -2.05 5.38
C ARG A 50 6.30 -3.19 5.59
N LYS A 51 5.05 -2.90 5.97
CA LYS A 51 4.02 -3.93 6.17
C LYS A 51 3.66 -4.67 4.88
N VAL A 52 3.84 -4.01 3.74
CA VAL A 52 3.45 -4.52 2.42
C VAL A 52 4.47 -5.50 1.85
N LEU A 53 5.69 -5.49 2.39
CA LEU A 53 6.80 -6.30 1.90
C LEU A 53 6.58 -7.79 2.24
N CYS A 54 6.36 -8.61 1.22
CA CYS A 54 6.16 -10.05 1.37
C CYS A 54 7.50 -10.80 1.43
N SER A 55 8.43 -10.47 0.53
CA SER A 55 9.79 -11.04 0.56
C SER A 55 10.79 -10.22 -0.24
N VAL A 56 12.07 -10.29 0.17
CA VAL A 56 13.21 -9.78 -0.60
C VAL A 56 14.20 -10.92 -0.78
N LYS A 57 14.64 -11.16 -2.03
CA LYS A 57 15.59 -12.24 -2.36
C LYS A 57 16.69 -11.72 -3.25
N ALA A 58 17.95 -11.95 -2.87
CA ALA A 58 19.10 -11.76 -3.75
C ALA A 58 19.36 -13.05 -4.53
N GLY A 59 19.45 -12.95 -5.85
CA GLY A 59 19.75 -14.04 -6.75
C GLY A 59 20.92 -13.70 -7.68
N THR A 60 21.26 -14.62 -8.57
CA THR A 60 22.39 -14.45 -9.51
C THR A 60 22.17 -13.35 -10.54
N LYS A 61 20.92 -12.92 -10.77
CA LYS A 61 20.54 -11.88 -11.75
C LYS A 61 20.07 -10.57 -11.11
N GLY A 62 20.24 -10.40 -9.81
CA GLY A 62 19.80 -9.19 -9.09
C GLY A 62 18.90 -9.51 -7.92
N ILE A 63 18.05 -8.54 -7.55
CA ILE A 63 17.20 -8.60 -6.36
C ILE A 63 15.73 -8.65 -6.77
N GLU A 64 15.00 -9.63 -6.24
CA GLU A 64 13.55 -9.73 -6.36
C GLU A 64 12.88 -9.13 -5.11
N VAL A 65 11.99 -8.17 -5.32
CA VAL A 65 11.14 -7.57 -4.29
C VAL A 65 9.70 -7.98 -4.56
N LYS A 66 9.09 -8.71 -3.62
CA LYS A 66 7.70 -9.15 -3.71
C LYS A 66 6.85 -8.42 -2.68
N LEU A 67 5.74 -7.86 -3.14
CA LEU A 67 4.69 -7.26 -2.30
C LEU A 67 3.53 -8.24 -2.10
N TYR A 68 2.75 -8.03 -1.04
CA TYR A 68 1.49 -8.75 -0.87
C TYR A 68 0.47 -8.41 -1.97
N ASP A 69 -0.53 -9.27 -2.16
CA ASP A 69 -1.53 -9.13 -3.21
C ASP A 69 -2.47 -7.94 -2.92
N LYS A 70 -2.31 -6.88 -3.72
CA LYS A 70 -3.10 -5.64 -3.64
C LYS A 70 -4.58 -5.87 -3.98
N LEU A 71 -4.88 -6.72 -4.97
CA LEU A 71 -6.25 -7.00 -5.39
C LEU A 71 -7.00 -7.75 -4.29
N ARG A 72 -6.35 -8.75 -3.69
CA ARG A 72 -6.94 -9.49 -2.57
C ARG A 72 -7.19 -8.59 -1.36
N ALA A 73 -6.30 -7.65 -1.09
CA ALA A 73 -6.48 -6.69 -0.01
C ALA A 73 -7.65 -5.74 -0.26
N LEU A 74 -7.82 -5.24 -1.48
CA LEU A 74 -8.96 -4.41 -1.88
C LEU A 74 -10.29 -5.16 -1.75
N GLU A 75 -10.34 -6.42 -2.17
CA GLU A 75 -11.53 -7.27 -2.03
C GLU A 75 -11.93 -7.46 -0.56
N LEU A 76 -10.95 -7.70 0.32
CA LEU A 76 -11.21 -7.85 1.76
C LEU A 76 -11.70 -6.55 2.39
N LEU A 77 -11.15 -5.40 2.00
CA LEU A 77 -11.64 -4.09 2.47
C LEU A 77 -13.06 -3.83 2.00
N GLY A 78 -13.34 -4.00 0.69
CA GLY A 78 -14.66 -3.76 0.14
C GLY A 78 -15.74 -4.61 0.80
N ARG A 79 -15.43 -5.86 1.15
CA ARG A 79 -16.34 -6.73 1.92
C ARG A 79 -16.58 -6.26 3.35
N VAL A 80 -15.52 -5.87 4.07
CA VAL A 80 -15.68 -5.41 5.45
C VAL A 80 -16.42 -4.07 5.52
N CYS A 81 -16.26 -3.24 4.50
CA CYS A 81 -16.93 -1.95 4.38
C CYS A 81 -18.31 -2.03 3.71
N GLY A 82 -18.74 -3.21 3.26
CA GLY A 82 -20.05 -3.39 2.61
C GLY A 82 -20.18 -2.73 1.23
N ILE A 83 -19.06 -2.35 0.59
CA ILE A 83 -19.05 -1.60 -0.70
C ILE A 83 -19.73 -2.40 -1.83
N TYR A 84 -19.65 -3.73 -1.78
CA TYR A 84 -20.22 -4.59 -2.82
C TYR A 84 -21.73 -4.82 -2.71
N ASP A 85 -22.33 -4.50 -1.56
CA ASP A 85 -23.75 -4.72 -1.26
C ASP A 85 -24.51 -3.38 -1.07
N ALA A 86 -23.85 -2.25 -1.34
CA ALA A 86 -24.25 -0.89 -0.99
C ALA A 86 -25.05 -0.17 -2.10
N GLU A 87 -26.08 0.61 -1.71
CA GLU A 87 -26.64 1.71 -2.52
C GLU A 87 -25.70 2.94 -2.45
N GLU A 88 -25.69 3.84 -3.44
CA GLU A 88 -24.71 4.95 -3.58
C GLU A 88 -24.44 5.75 -2.27
N GLU A 89 -25.45 5.93 -1.41
CA GLU A 89 -25.31 6.67 -0.15
C GLU A 89 -24.45 5.92 0.88
N SER A 90 -24.56 4.59 0.90
CA SER A 90 -23.74 3.72 1.77
C SER A 90 -22.30 3.55 1.28
N GLU A 91 -22.03 3.79 -0.01
CA GLU A 91 -20.67 3.86 -0.55
C GLU A 91 -19.90 5.07 0.01
N LYS A 92 -20.54 6.24 0.06
CA LYS A 92 -19.92 7.46 0.62
C LYS A 92 -19.57 7.29 2.09
N GLU A 93 -20.47 6.72 2.89
CA GLU A 93 -20.21 6.44 4.31
C GLU A 93 -19.05 5.45 4.50
N ALA A 94 -18.98 4.40 3.67
CA ALA A 94 -17.88 3.44 3.69
C ALA A 94 -16.53 4.08 3.34
N ILE A 95 -16.51 4.96 2.33
CA ILE A 95 -15.33 5.74 1.93
C ILE A 95 -14.88 6.67 3.06
N GLU A 96 -15.82 7.33 3.74
CA GLU A 96 -15.51 8.25 4.84
C GLU A 96 -14.97 7.52 6.07
N GLN A 97 -15.53 6.34 6.39
CA GLN A 97 -14.98 5.46 7.42
C GLN A 97 -13.57 4.99 7.10
N LEU A 98 -13.30 4.63 5.83
CA LEU A 98 -11.95 4.28 5.37
C LEU A 98 -11.02 5.48 5.52
N ARG A 99 -11.39 6.66 5.02
CA ARG A 99 -10.60 7.90 5.15
C ARG A 99 -10.24 8.19 6.60
N SER A 100 -11.21 8.19 7.51
CA SER A 100 -11.00 8.40 8.95
C SER A 100 -10.08 7.35 9.58
N LEU A 101 -10.13 6.11 9.09
CA LEU A 101 -9.23 5.05 9.56
C LEU A 101 -7.76 5.33 9.17
N PHE A 102 -7.55 6.03 8.05
CA PHE A 102 -6.25 6.23 7.40
C PHE A 102 -5.69 7.65 7.48
N GLU A 103 -6.37 8.58 8.15
CA GLU A 103 -5.84 9.91 8.43
C GLU A 103 -4.43 9.82 9.04
N GLY A 104 -3.46 10.46 8.38
CA GLY A 104 -2.05 10.48 8.81
C GLY A 104 -1.22 9.24 8.43
N SER A 105 -1.76 8.28 7.69
CA SER A 105 -0.98 7.17 7.12
C SER A 105 -0.34 7.56 5.79
N ASP A 106 0.93 7.16 5.58
CA ASP A 106 1.65 7.43 4.33
C ASP A 106 1.27 6.49 3.18
N VAL A 107 0.29 5.61 3.43
CA VAL A 107 -0.13 4.54 2.54
C VAL A 107 -0.60 5.07 1.19
N PHE A 108 -1.30 6.21 1.16
CA PHE A 108 -1.94 6.71 -0.06
C PHE A 108 -0.98 7.39 -1.05
N GLY A 109 0.31 7.56 -0.71
CA GLY A 109 1.15 8.52 -1.42
C GLY A 109 0.57 9.94 -1.29
N SER A 110 1.33 10.96 -1.67
CA SER A 110 0.84 12.35 -1.64
C SER A 110 -0.18 12.65 -2.75
N GLY A 111 -0.94 11.64 -3.20
CA GLY A 111 -1.97 11.78 -4.21
C GLY A 111 -3.10 12.62 -3.65
N THR A 112 -3.01 13.93 -3.88
CA THR A 112 -4.19 14.79 -3.87
C THR A 112 -5.17 14.17 -4.85
N VAL A 113 -6.32 13.72 -4.35
CA VAL A 113 -7.48 13.54 -5.21
C VAL A 113 -7.77 14.96 -5.69
N ASP A 114 -7.34 15.28 -6.91
CA ASP A 114 -7.79 16.49 -7.58
C ASP A 114 -9.28 16.22 -7.87
N ASP A 115 -10.14 16.72 -6.99
CA ASP A 115 -11.59 16.76 -7.19
C ASP A 115 -11.86 17.83 -8.28
N SER A 116 -11.52 17.50 -9.53
CA SER A 116 -11.84 18.25 -10.75
C SER A 116 -12.84 17.50 -11.61
#